data_AF-A0A2G8L2T8-F1
#
_entry.id   AF-A0A2G8L2T8-F1
#
_cell.length_a   1.000
_cell.length_b   1.000
_cell.length_c   1.000
_cell.angle_alpha   90.00
_cell.angle_beta   90.00
_cell.angle_gamma   90.00
#
_symmetry.space_group_name_H-M   'P 1'
#
loop_
_entity.id
_entity.type
_entity.pdbx_description
1 polymer ?
#
loop_
_entity_poly.entity_id
_entity_poly.type
_entity_poly.pdbx_seq_one_letter_code
_entity_poly.pdbx_strand_id
1 'polypeptide(L)'
;MYDIADGQTPGKSDKMKIEVRFYHKLFCEWFASFRVVDILCKVEDSLTWNQFLGRWIHLISRYVFRFACGLNSTAGKKIIEYLKSKKDGDKFAILCILEQSGNVEGIVDTVKELCSRRVKISKEHSKLLQRSTIQLLQIASSHEVSITFTYFVTHSFEMLTEKHFTLDDISF
;
A
#
# COMPACT_ATOMS: atom_id res chain seq x y z
N MET A 1 34.35 24.88 -38.80
CA MET A 1 35.20 25.95 -38.25
C MET A 1 34.34 27.21 -38.28
N TYR A 2 33.79 27.60 -37.15
CA TYR A 2 32.99 28.81 -37.00
C TYR A 2 33.51 29.55 -35.76
N ASP A 3 33.77 30.84 -35.96
CA ASP A 3 34.48 31.72 -35.05
C ASP A 3 33.75 31.94 -33.72
N ILE A 4 34.52 31.93 -32.63
CA ILE A 4 34.07 32.35 -31.29
C ILE A 4 34.35 33.85 -31.19
N ALA A 5 33.28 34.66 -31.11
CA ALA A 5 33.36 36.01 -30.57
C ALA A 5 33.17 35.92 -29.05
N ASP A 6 34.18 36.41 -28.34
CA ASP A 6 34.30 36.42 -26.89
C ASP A 6 33.36 37.47 -26.26
N GLY A 7 32.88 37.16 -25.05
CA GLY A 7 32.21 38.15 -24.19
C GLY A 7 30.71 37.98 -24.01
N GLN A 8 30.32 37.12 -23.07
CA GLN A 8 29.16 37.38 -22.20
C GLN A 8 29.33 36.67 -20.84
N THR A 9 29.21 37.50 -19.80
CA THR A 9 29.27 37.24 -18.36
C THR A 9 28.43 36.02 -17.92
N PRO A 10 28.80 35.31 -16.83
CA PRO A 10 28.04 34.16 -16.36
C PRO A 10 26.73 34.63 -15.71
N GLY A 11 25.70 34.79 -16.52
CA GLY A 11 24.33 35.01 -16.08
C GLY A 11 23.81 33.77 -15.35
N LYS A 12 23.23 33.99 -14.16
CA LYS A 12 22.48 33.04 -13.33
C LYS A 12 21.96 31.85 -14.13
N SER A 13 22.38 30.63 -13.75
CA SER A 13 21.81 29.41 -14.30
C SER A 13 20.32 29.36 -14.00
N ASP A 14 19.48 29.74 -14.96
CA ASP A 14 18.07 29.40 -14.96
C ASP A 14 18.00 27.88 -14.81
N LYS A 15 17.46 27.41 -13.68
CA LYS A 15 17.27 25.98 -13.45
C LYS A 15 16.36 25.47 -14.56
N MET A 16 16.95 24.76 -15.54
CA MET A 16 16.22 24.13 -16.62
C MET A 16 15.12 23.26 -16.04
N LYS A 17 13.87 23.67 -16.24
CA LYS A 17 12.69 22.94 -15.76
C LYS A 17 12.46 21.78 -16.73
N ILE A 18 12.88 20.58 -16.33
CA ILE A 18 12.60 19.37 -17.10
C ILE A 18 11.14 18.99 -16.84
N GLU A 19 10.30 19.12 -17.85
CA GLU A 19 8.92 18.64 -17.83
C GLU A 19 8.86 17.27 -18.52
N VAL A 20 8.47 16.24 -17.76
CA VAL A 20 8.30 14.88 -18.28
C VAL A 20 6.82 14.53 -18.24
N ARG A 21 6.29 14.04 -19.37
CA ARG A 21 4.95 13.47 -19.45
C ARG A 21 5.06 11.95 -19.48
N PHE A 22 4.48 11.30 -18.48
CA PHE A 22 4.33 9.85 -18.48
C PHE A 22 2.97 9.49 -19.08
N TYR A 23 3.00 8.61 -20.09
CA TYR A 23 1.77 8.11 -20.72
C TYR A 23 0.95 7.25 -19.75
N HIS A 24 1.60 6.43 -18.93
CA HIS A 24 0.92 5.58 -17.96
C HIS A 24 0.85 6.22 -16.57
N LYS A 25 -0.37 6.31 -16.05
CA LYS A 25 -0.67 6.83 -14.70
C LYS A 25 0.14 6.14 -13.59
N LEU A 26 0.45 4.85 -13.75
CA LEU A 26 1.24 4.10 -12.77
C LEU A 26 2.61 4.72 -12.48
N PHE A 27 3.31 5.26 -13.49
CA PHE A 27 4.60 5.93 -13.28
C PHE A 27 4.42 7.25 -12.53
N CYS A 28 3.36 7.99 -12.82
CA CYS A 28 3.01 9.19 -12.07
C CYS A 28 2.72 8.86 -10.60
N GLU A 29 2.01 7.75 -10.34
CA GLU A 29 1.70 7.30 -8.98
C GLU A 29 2.94 6.85 -8.22
N TRP A 30 3.80 6.07 -8.86
CA TRP A 30 5.08 5.68 -8.30
C TRP A 30 5.92 6.93 -7.98
N PHE A 31 6.03 7.89 -8.90
CA PHE A 31 6.77 9.13 -8.66
C PHE A 31 6.15 9.97 -7.53
N ALA A 32 4.81 10.06 -7.46
CA ALA A 32 4.10 10.77 -6.39
C ALA A 32 4.32 10.11 -5.01
N SER A 33 4.54 8.79 -4.96
CA SER A 33 4.75 8.08 -3.70
C SER A 33 5.99 8.55 -2.94
N PHE A 34 7.06 8.97 -3.64
CA PHE A 34 8.24 9.57 -3.01
C PHE A 34 7.90 10.84 -2.23
N ARG A 35 7.00 11.68 -2.76
CA ARG A 35 6.55 12.89 -2.06
C ARG A 35 5.69 12.56 -0.85
N VAL A 36 4.84 11.54 -0.95
CA VAL A 36 4.06 11.05 0.18
C VAL A 36 4.98 10.54 1.29
N VAL A 37 5.97 9.73 0.95
CA VAL A 37 6.98 9.24 1.90
C VAL A 37 7.73 10.40 2.57
N ASP A 38 8.26 11.35 1.79
CA ASP A 38 9.01 12.50 2.31
C ASP A 38 8.20 13.30 3.34
N ILE A 39 6.92 13.55 3.06
CA ILE A 39 6.03 14.26 3.98
C ILE A 39 5.74 13.43 5.23
N LEU A 40 5.34 12.16 5.06
CA LEU A 40 4.98 11.30 6.19
C LEU A 40 6.15 10.97 7.11
N CYS A 41 7.38 10.96 6.59
CA CYS A 41 8.58 10.78 7.41
C CYS A 41 8.93 12.04 8.22
N LYS A 42 8.61 13.24 7.72
CA LYS A 42 8.92 14.52 8.40
C LYS A 42 7.86 14.97 9.41
N VAL A 43 6.61 14.60 9.18
CA VAL A 43 5.49 15.03 10.04
C VAL A 43 5.29 14.04 11.18
N GLU A 44 5.66 14.42 12.40
CA GLU A 44 5.46 13.58 13.59
C GLU A 44 4.02 13.63 14.11
N ASP A 45 3.40 14.81 14.11
CA ASP A 45 2.04 15.04 14.60
C ASP A 45 0.98 14.25 13.82
N SER A 46 0.16 13.49 14.55
CA SER A 46 -0.84 12.60 13.98
C SER A 46 -1.98 13.35 13.30
N LEU A 47 -2.40 14.49 13.83
CA LEU A 47 -3.44 15.30 13.22
C LEU A 47 -3.02 15.78 11.83
N THR A 48 -1.78 16.26 11.70
CA THR A 48 -1.24 16.84 10.47
C THR A 48 -1.11 15.81 9.35
N TRP A 49 -0.54 14.62 9.63
CA TRP A 49 -0.46 13.59 8.58
C TRP A 49 -1.82 12.97 8.25
N ASN A 50 -2.74 12.86 9.21
CA ASN A 50 -4.12 12.41 8.96
C ASN A 50 -4.86 13.39 8.03
N GLN A 51 -4.72 14.70 8.26
CA GLN A 51 -5.31 15.73 7.39
C GLN A 51 -4.69 15.73 6.00
N PHE A 52 -3.38 15.52 5.89
CA PHE A 52 -2.71 15.34 4.60
C PHE A 52 -3.33 14.16 3.85
N LEU A 53 -3.33 12.95 4.44
CA LEU A 53 -3.90 11.76 3.81
C LEU A 53 -5.40 11.93 3.49
N GLY A 54 -6.16 12.60 4.36
CA GLY A 54 -7.56 12.98 4.17
C GLY A 54 -7.84 13.81 2.93
N ARG A 55 -6.99 14.81 2.64
CA ARG A 55 -7.13 15.65 1.44
C ARG A 55 -6.91 14.85 0.16
N TRP A 56 -6.10 13.79 0.24
CA TRP A 56 -5.61 13.08 -0.92
C TRP A 56 -6.30 11.74 -1.18
N ILE A 57 -6.95 11.10 -0.20
CA ILE A 57 -7.49 9.73 -0.37
C ILE A 57 -8.53 9.61 -1.49
N HIS A 58 -9.29 10.67 -1.78
CA HIS A 58 -10.26 10.68 -2.88
C HIS A 58 -9.63 10.99 -4.25
N LEU A 59 -8.45 11.62 -4.27
CA LEU A 59 -7.77 12.11 -5.47
C LEU A 59 -6.61 11.21 -5.91
N ILE A 60 -5.99 10.54 -4.95
CA ILE A 60 -4.85 9.66 -5.15
C ILE A 60 -5.36 8.27 -5.52
N SER A 61 -4.83 7.74 -6.62
CA SER A 61 -5.11 6.36 -7.01
C SER A 61 -4.44 5.38 -6.05
N ARG A 62 -5.05 4.19 -5.93
CA ARG A 62 -4.74 3.19 -4.90
C ARG A 62 -3.27 2.71 -4.91
N TYR A 63 -2.49 2.99 -5.95
CA TYR A 63 -1.11 2.52 -6.03
C TYR A 63 -0.12 3.43 -5.32
N VAL A 64 -0.38 4.74 -5.18
CA VAL A 64 0.56 5.65 -4.48
C VAL A 64 0.82 5.21 -3.04
N PHE A 65 -0.23 4.83 -2.31
CA PHE A 65 -0.09 4.36 -0.92
C PHE A 65 0.60 3.00 -0.85
N ARG A 66 0.29 2.09 -1.78
CA ARG A 66 0.98 0.79 -1.89
C ARG A 66 2.48 0.98 -2.15
N PHE A 67 2.85 1.83 -3.12
CA PHE A 67 4.25 2.17 -3.37
C PHE A 67 4.91 2.82 -2.16
N ALA A 68 4.25 3.79 -1.50
CA ALA A 68 4.79 4.43 -0.31
C ALA A 68 5.06 3.42 0.83
N CYS A 69 4.16 2.45 1.03
CA CYS A 69 4.35 1.36 1.99
C CYS A 69 5.56 0.48 1.66
N GLY A 70 5.82 0.20 0.38
CA GLY A 70 7.00 -0.54 -0.06
C GLY A 70 8.30 0.26 -0.12
N LEU A 71 8.22 1.59 -0.17
CA LEU A 71 9.39 2.47 -0.15
C LEU A 71 9.91 2.76 1.26
N ASN A 72 9.03 2.82 2.25
CA ASN A 72 9.42 3.18 3.62
C ASN A 72 8.44 2.64 4.68
N SER A 73 8.97 1.87 5.64
CA SER A 73 8.17 1.24 6.69
C SER A 73 7.50 2.24 7.64
N THR A 74 8.15 3.36 7.99
CA THR A 74 7.56 4.41 8.84
C THR A 74 6.38 5.08 8.16
N ALA A 75 6.53 5.48 6.90
CA ALA A 75 5.42 6.02 6.11
C ALA A 75 4.31 4.98 5.94
N GLY A 76 4.69 3.72 5.69
CA GLY A 76 3.75 2.61 5.57
C GLY A 76 2.90 2.39 6.82
N LYS A 77 3.49 2.45 8.03
CA LYS A 77 2.76 2.36 9.30
C LYS A 77 1.71 3.46 9.43
N LYS A 78 2.07 4.73 9.18
CA LYS A 78 1.13 5.87 9.22
C LYS A 78 0.00 5.73 8.21
N ILE A 79 0.29 5.26 6.99
CA ILE A 79 -0.72 5.00 5.95
C ILE A 79 -1.69 3.91 6.40
N ILE A 80 -1.20 2.80 6.94
CA ILE A 80 -2.06 1.70 7.36
C ILE A 80 -2.93 2.09 8.55
N GLU A 81 -2.37 2.81 9.53
CA GLU A 81 -3.11 3.37 10.66
C GLU A 81 -4.24 4.29 10.17
N TYR A 82 -3.92 5.20 9.24
CA TYR A 82 -4.90 6.05 8.59
C TYR A 82 -6.05 5.25 7.96
N LEU A 83 -5.70 4.23 7.15
CA LEU A 83 -6.67 3.43 6.40
C LEU A 83 -7.58 2.65 7.34
N LYS A 84 -7.05 2.06 8.41
CA LYS A 84 -7.83 1.34 9.42
C LYS A 84 -8.84 2.22 10.16
N SER A 85 -8.59 3.53 10.24
CA SER A 85 -9.55 4.50 10.80
C SER A 85 -10.74 4.78 9.86
N LYS A 86 -10.68 4.35 8.59
CA LYS A 86 -11.71 4.62 7.59
C LYS A 86 -12.67 3.45 7.45
N LYS A 87 -13.94 3.78 7.23
CA LYS A 87 -14.97 2.80 6.85
C LYS A 87 -14.52 2.06 5.59
N ASP A 88 -14.56 0.73 5.63
CA ASP A 88 -14.08 -0.17 4.56
C ASP A 88 -12.58 -0.07 4.23
N GLY A 89 -11.79 0.66 5.03
CA GLY A 89 -10.36 0.87 4.79
C GLY A 89 -9.49 -0.36 5.03
N ASP A 90 -9.97 -1.33 5.83
CA ASP A 90 -9.26 -2.58 6.11
C ASP A 90 -8.89 -3.33 4.82
N LYS A 91 -9.79 -3.38 3.83
CA LYS A 91 -9.51 -4.02 2.53
C LYS A 91 -8.29 -3.41 1.84
N PHE A 92 -8.12 -2.11 1.97
CA PHE A 92 -7.01 -1.40 1.35
C PHE A 92 -5.75 -1.43 2.23
N ALA A 93 -5.92 -1.44 3.55
CA ALA A 93 -4.84 -1.67 4.51
C ALA A 93 -4.17 -3.03 4.28
N ILE A 94 -4.95 -4.10 4.02
CA ILE A 94 -4.42 -5.43 3.67
C ILE A 94 -3.47 -5.35 2.48
N LEU A 95 -3.89 -4.65 1.41
CA LEU A 95 -3.04 -4.48 0.23
C LEU A 95 -1.75 -3.73 0.56
N CYS A 96 -1.80 -2.73 1.45
CA CYS A 96 -0.64 -1.92 1.84
C CYS A 96 0.32 -2.65 2.78
N ILE A 97 -0.20 -3.52 3.65
CA ILE A 97 0.61 -4.35 4.57
C ILE A 97 1.54 -5.26 3.79
N LEU A 98 1.03 -5.91 2.74
CA LEU A 98 1.81 -6.85 1.94
C LEU A 98 2.86 -6.18 1.04
N GLU A 99 2.81 -4.85 0.88
CA GLU A 99 3.86 -4.12 0.19
C GLU A 99 5.03 -3.77 1.10
N GLN A 100 4.87 -3.80 2.42
CA GLN A 100 5.93 -3.38 3.32
C GLN A 100 7.19 -4.23 3.12
N SER A 101 8.28 -3.57 2.77
CA SER A 101 9.60 -4.20 2.69
C SER A 101 10.15 -4.42 4.10
N GLY A 102 10.50 -5.65 4.46
CA GLY A 102 11.09 -5.97 5.77
C GLY A 102 10.75 -7.38 6.25
N ASN A 103 11.12 -7.68 7.50
CA ASN A 103 10.73 -8.93 8.15
C ASN A 103 9.23 -8.90 8.50
N VAL A 104 8.58 -10.06 8.41
CA VAL A 104 7.17 -10.29 8.77
C VAL A 104 6.88 -9.82 10.20
N GLU A 105 7.85 -9.95 11.11
CA GLU A 105 7.78 -9.43 12.49
C GLU A 105 7.30 -7.97 12.58
N GLY A 106 7.70 -7.11 11.64
CA GLY A 106 7.33 -5.69 11.62
C GLY A 106 5.84 -5.43 11.33
N ILE A 107 5.11 -6.43 10.84
CA ILE A 107 3.69 -6.34 10.49
C ILE A 107 2.78 -7.24 11.35
N VAL A 108 3.33 -8.16 12.17
CA VAL A 108 2.54 -9.14 12.95
C VAL A 108 1.49 -8.47 13.82
N ASP A 109 1.84 -7.40 14.56
CA ASP A 109 0.86 -6.70 15.41
C ASP A 109 -0.31 -6.11 14.61
N THR A 110 -0.01 -5.61 13.41
CA THR A 110 -1.02 -5.06 12.50
C THR A 110 -1.90 -6.16 11.92
N VAL A 111 -1.31 -7.31 11.57
CA VAL A 111 -2.02 -8.51 11.13
C VAL A 111 -2.95 -9.00 12.24
N LYS A 112 -2.46 -9.07 13.48
CA LYS A 112 -3.23 -9.47 14.66
C LYS A 112 -4.44 -8.58 14.87
N GLU A 113 -4.27 -7.26 14.79
CA GLU A 113 -5.40 -6.34 14.92
C GLU A 113 -6.44 -6.54 13.81
N LEU A 114 -6.02 -6.70 12.55
CA LEU A 114 -6.95 -6.91 11.43
C LEU A 114 -7.68 -8.26 11.53
N CYS A 115 -6.98 -9.32 11.90
CA CYS A 115 -7.54 -10.68 12.02
C CYS A 115 -8.40 -10.88 13.27
N SER A 116 -8.23 -10.05 14.30
CA SER A 116 -9.14 -10.03 15.47
C SER A 116 -10.53 -9.50 15.13
N ARG A 117 -10.67 -8.76 14.02
CA ARG A 117 -11.95 -8.30 13.45
C ARG A 117 -12.48 -9.33 12.45
N ARG A 118 -13.71 -9.12 12.00
CA ARG A 118 -14.34 -9.95 10.96
C ARG A 118 -13.61 -9.80 9.63
N VAL A 119 -12.95 -10.86 9.16
CA VAL A 119 -12.33 -10.92 7.83
C VAL A 119 -13.33 -11.53 6.84
N LYS A 120 -13.48 -10.93 5.66
CA LYS A 120 -14.41 -11.42 4.61
C LYS A 120 -13.64 -11.64 3.32
N ILE A 121 -13.81 -12.81 2.70
CA ILE A 121 -13.40 -13.08 1.32
C ILE A 121 -14.68 -13.20 0.49
N SER A 122 -14.92 -12.21 -0.39
CA SER A 122 -16.13 -12.13 -1.22
C SER A 122 -15.80 -12.35 -2.69
N LYS A 123 -16.71 -12.99 -3.43
CA LYS A 123 -16.66 -13.04 -4.90
C LYS A 123 -16.66 -11.67 -5.57
N GLU A 124 -17.20 -10.66 -4.90
CA GLU A 124 -17.22 -9.26 -5.35
C GLU A 124 -15.87 -8.58 -5.18
N HIS A 125 -14.96 -9.15 -4.39
CA HIS A 125 -13.61 -8.63 -4.24
C HIS A 125 -12.79 -8.93 -5.49
N SER A 126 -11.88 -8.04 -5.84
CA SER A 126 -10.93 -8.31 -6.92
C SER A 126 -10.08 -9.53 -6.58
N LYS A 127 -9.63 -10.28 -7.60
CA LYS A 127 -8.72 -11.43 -7.43
C LYS A 127 -7.48 -11.06 -6.60
N LEU A 128 -6.96 -9.85 -6.79
CA LEU A 128 -5.85 -9.32 -6.02
C LEU A 128 -6.18 -9.22 -4.52
N LEU A 129 -7.33 -8.65 -4.18
CA LEU A 129 -7.76 -8.52 -2.79
C LEU A 129 -8.02 -9.88 -2.16
N GLN A 130 -8.65 -10.81 -2.88
CA GLN A 130 -8.86 -12.18 -2.39
C GLN A 130 -7.53 -12.88 -2.06
N ARG A 131 -6.56 -12.85 -2.99
CA ARG A 131 -5.23 -13.43 -2.77
C ARG A 131 -4.48 -12.76 -1.62
N SER A 132 -4.56 -11.44 -1.53
CA SER A 132 -3.93 -10.67 -0.46
C SER A 132 -4.52 -11.01 0.91
N THR A 133 -5.84 -11.14 1.00
CA THR A 133 -6.50 -11.57 2.24
C THR A 133 -6.09 -12.98 2.64
N ILE A 134 -5.97 -13.91 1.68
CA ILE A 134 -5.48 -15.28 1.96
C ILE A 134 -4.04 -15.23 2.49
N GLN A 135 -3.16 -14.45 1.86
CA GLN A 135 -1.77 -14.29 2.32
C GLN A 135 -1.70 -13.69 3.72
N LEU A 136 -2.54 -12.70 4.04
CA LEU A 136 -2.66 -12.15 5.38
C LEU A 136 -3.07 -13.22 6.41
N LEU A 137 -4.05 -14.08 6.06
CA LEU A 137 -4.51 -15.16 6.93
C LEU A 137 -3.44 -16.24 7.14
N GLN A 138 -2.65 -16.55 6.09
CA GLN A 138 -1.51 -17.46 6.21
C GLN A 138 -0.45 -16.91 7.18
N ILE A 139 -0.14 -15.61 7.10
CA ILE A 139 0.77 -14.94 8.03
C ILE A 139 0.21 -14.98 9.46
N ALA A 140 -1.08 -14.71 9.63
CA ALA A 140 -1.73 -14.79 10.95
C ALA A 140 -1.62 -16.21 11.55
N SER A 141 -1.94 -17.23 10.75
CA SER A 141 -1.87 -18.63 11.15
C SER A 141 -0.45 -19.05 11.53
N SER A 142 0.57 -18.64 10.77
CA SER A 142 1.96 -18.99 11.07
C SER A 142 2.54 -18.31 12.32
N HIS A 143 1.83 -17.32 12.88
CA HIS A 143 2.21 -16.59 14.10
C HIS A 143 1.19 -16.80 15.24
N GLU A 144 0.38 -17.86 15.17
CA GLU A 144 -0.60 -18.25 16.20
C GLU A 144 -1.58 -17.11 16.57
N VAL A 145 -1.91 -16.26 15.60
CA VAL A 145 -2.91 -15.21 15.76
C VAL A 145 -4.30 -15.82 15.67
N SER A 146 -5.11 -15.65 16.74
CA SER A 146 -6.52 -16.06 16.73
C SER A 146 -7.32 -15.26 15.70
N ILE A 147 -8.09 -15.98 14.86
CA ILE A 147 -8.91 -15.40 13.80
C ILE A 147 -10.37 -15.52 14.23
N THR A 148 -10.98 -14.39 14.60
CA THR A 148 -12.29 -14.39 15.27
C THR A 148 -13.44 -14.80 14.33
N PHE A 149 -13.34 -14.56 13.01
CA PHE A 149 -14.38 -14.96 12.06
C PHE A 149 -13.99 -14.72 10.58
N THR A 150 -14.11 -15.75 9.73
CA THR A 150 -13.90 -15.62 8.27
C THR A 150 -15.16 -16.03 7.49
N TYR A 151 -15.74 -15.12 6.72
CA TYR A 151 -16.84 -15.46 5.80
C TYR A 151 -16.32 -15.77 4.40
N PHE A 152 -16.62 -16.98 3.94
CA PHE A 152 -16.50 -17.40 2.55
C PHE A 152 -17.86 -17.24 1.87
N VAL A 153 -17.95 -16.40 0.84
CA VAL A 153 -19.11 -16.40 -0.07
C VAL A 153 -18.67 -17.02 -1.39
N THR A 154 -19.18 -18.22 -1.66
CA THR A 154 -18.84 -19.06 -2.80
C THR A 154 -19.41 -18.53 -4.12
N HIS A 155 -18.70 -18.92 -5.20
CA HIS A 155 -18.85 -18.62 -6.64
C HIS A 155 -18.12 -17.33 -7.09
N SER A 156 -16.85 -17.32 -7.50
CA SER A 156 -16.08 -18.40 -8.15
C SER A 156 -14.56 -18.29 -7.92
N PHE A 157 -13.98 -19.48 -7.71
CA PHE A 157 -12.56 -19.83 -7.61
C PHE A 157 -12.35 -21.04 -8.55
N GLU A 158 -12.73 -20.94 -9.82
CA GLU A 158 -12.69 -22.09 -10.77
C GLU A 158 -11.27 -22.63 -11.05
N MET A 159 -10.23 -22.07 -10.42
CA MET A 159 -8.87 -22.62 -10.41
C MET A 159 -8.29 -22.63 -9.00
N LEU A 160 -8.79 -23.53 -8.15
CA LEU A 160 -8.02 -24.13 -7.03
C LEU A 160 -7.10 -25.25 -7.55
N THR A 161 -6.81 -25.27 -8.85
CA THR A 161 -6.07 -26.33 -9.55
C THR A 161 -4.57 -26.12 -9.36
N GLU A 162 -4.04 -26.86 -8.40
CA GLU A 162 -2.70 -27.46 -8.34
C GLU A 162 -1.99 -27.20 -7.00
N LYS A 163 -2.33 -28.09 -6.06
CA LYS A 163 -1.53 -28.56 -4.91
C LYS A 163 -1.46 -27.68 -3.66
N HIS A 164 -2.23 -28.19 -2.67
CA HIS A 164 -2.18 -28.04 -1.21
C HIS A 164 -2.61 -26.69 -0.61
N PHE A 165 -3.93 -26.53 -0.49
CA PHE A 165 -4.51 -26.09 0.78
C PHE A 165 -5.33 -27.28 1.31
N THR A 166 -4.98 -27.85 2.47
CA THR A 166 -5.94 -28.69 3.18
C THR A 166 -6.91 -27.77 3.91
N LEU A 167 -8.17 -27.91 3.56
CA LEU A 167 -9.34 -27.22 4.11
C LEU A 167 -10.12 -28.12 5.08
N ASP A 168 -9.54 -29.24 5.52
CA ASP A 168 -10.17 -30.13 6.49
C ASP A 168 -10.11 -29.57 7.93
N ASP A 169 -9.30 -28.52 8.18
CA ASP A 169 -9.10 -27.89 9.49
C ASP A 169 -10.00 -26.66 9.76
N ILE A 170 -10.88 -26.29 8.83
CA ILE A 170 -11.86 -25.22 9.08
C ILE A 170 -13.15 -25.84 9.61
N SER A 171 -13.10 -26.32 10.85
CA SER A 171 -14.27 -26.49 11.71
C SER A 171 -14.21 -25.47 12.84
N PHE A 172 -15.33 -24.81 13.12
CA PHE A 172 -15.51 -23.88 14.24
C PHE A 172 -15.09 -24.48 15.59
#